data_AF-A0A6V7LIP8-F1
#
_entry.id   AF-A0A6V7LIP8-F1
#
_cell.length_a   1.000
_cell.length_b   1.000
_cell.length_c   1.000
_cell.angle_alpha   90.00
_cell.angle_beta   90.00
_cell.angle_gamma   90.00
#
_symmetry.space_group_name_H-M   'P 1'
#
loop_
_entity.id
_entity.type
_entity.pdbx_description
1 polymer ?
#
loop_
_entity_poly.entity_id
_entity_poly.type
_entity_poly.pdbx_seq_one_letter_code
_entity_poly.pdbx_strand_id
1 'polypeptide(L)'
;NNENKDTRPQRQHYEDIVRENAAFEKFYKAQKIVSEAEWENFLEKMREPLPAAFRITGSSKTEAQMLSKVIQSAFFTEIINNSKPENGTEEVVSENDPKTEVDNKENVQSSAEKMKPICLPFYPDGLAWQLQLTRKDIRRSEAYFRLHNFLIAETSCGGISRQEVVSMIPPLVLDVKPEHK
;
A
#
# COMPACT_ATOMS: atom_id res chain seq x y z
N ASN A 1 -1.96 -49.50 -11.86
CA ASN A 1 -1.30 -48.36 -11.19
C ASN A 1 -1.76 -47.07 -11.85
N ASN A 2 -2.65 -46.34 -11.18
CA ASN A 2 -3.33 -45.16 -11.71
C ASN A 2 -2.41 -43.92 -11.65
N GLU A 3 -2.11 -43.36 -12.81
CA GLU A 3 -1.53 -42.03 -12.98
C GLU A 3 -2.57 -40.96 -12.62
N ASN A 4 -2.42 -40.32 -11.47
CA ASN A 4 -3.25 -39.16 -11.11
C ASN A 4 -2.53 -37.89 -11.57
N LYS A 5 -2.77 -37.46 -12.82
CA LYS A 5 -2.32 -36.16 -13.33
C LYS A 5 -3.12 -35.08 -12.61
N ASP A 6 -2.41 -34.21 -11.91
CA ASP A 6 -2.90 -33.03 -11.20
C ASP A 6 -3.58 -32.05 -12.17
N THR A 7 -4.90 -32.16 -12.34
CA THR A 7 -5.74 -31.35 -13.25
C THR A 7 -6.16 -30.03 -12.63
N ARG A 8 -5.23 -29.31 -11.98
CA ARG A 8 -5.53 -27.95 -11.50
C ARG A 8 -5.62 -26.99 -12.69
N PRO A 9 -6.75 -26.29 -12.90
CA PRO A 9 -6.90 -25.36 -14.02
C PRO A 9 -5.81 -24.28 -13.95
N GLN A 10 -5.11 -24.07 -15.06
CA GLN A 10 -4.12 -23.00 -15.16
C GLN A 10 -4.80 -21.66 -14.89
N ARG A 11 -4.20 -20.85 -14.00
CA ARG A 11 -4.69 -19.50 -13.70
C ARG A 11 -4.60 -18.65 -14.97
N GLN A 12 -5.75 -18.35 -15.55
CA GLN A 12 -5.83 -17.42 -16.68
C GLN A 12 -5.35 -16.04 -16.23
N HIS A 13 -4.51 -15.41 -17.05
CA HIS A 13 -4.10 -14.03 -16.87
C HIS A 13 -5.31 -13.13 -17.12
N TYR A 14 -5.68 -12.29 -16.17
CA TYR A 14 -6.72 -11.28 -16.40
C TYR A 14 -6.18 -10.22 -17.37
N GLU A 15 -7.00 -9.78 -18.32
CA GLU A 15 -6.71 -8.62 -19.17
C GLU A 15 -6.46 -7.37 -18.32
N ASP A 16 -5.64 -6.45 -18.80
CA ASP A 16 -5.37 -5.20 -18.11
C ASP A 16 -6.63 -4.32 -18.07
N ILE A 17 -6.89 -3.72 -16.90
CA ILE A 17 -8.07 -2.88 -16.70
C ILE A 17 -7.87 -1.56 -17.45
N VAL A 18 -8.74 -1.29 -18.44
CA VAL A 18 -8.82 0.02 -19.10
C VAL A 18 -9.31 1.07 -18.09
N ARG A 19 -8.48 2.07 -17.81
CA ARG A 19 -8.78 3.13 -16.81
C ARG A 19 -9.32 4.43 -17.43
N GLU A 20 -9.61 4.42 -18.71
CA GLU A 20 -10.12 5.56 -19.47
C GLU A 20 -11.61 5.40 -19.74
N ASN A 21 -12.38 6.46 -19.54
CA ASN A 21 -13.81 6.47 -19.80
C ASN A 21 -14.28 7.87 -20.20
N ALA A 22 -14.56 8.07 -21.48
CA ALA A 22 -14.97 9.37 -22.02
C ALA A 22 -16.26 9.92 -21.40
N ALA A 23 -17.21 9.05 -21.02
CA ALA A 23 -18.45 9.47 -20.36
C ALA A 23 -18.18 9.96 -18.93
N PHE A 24 -17.32 9.27 -18.20
CA PHE A 24 -16.85 9.67 -16.86
C PHE A 24 -16.14 11.03 -16.92
N GLU A 25 -15.16 11.17 -17.81
CA GLU A 25 -14.37 12.40 -17.92
C GLU A 25 -15.24 13.60 -18.30
N LYS A 26 -16.11 13.45 -19.30
CA LYS A 26 -17.05 14.50 -19.69
C LYS A 26 -17.97 14.91 -18.55
N PHE A 27 -18.50 13.94 -17.79
CA PHE A 27 -19.42 14.20 -16.68
C PHE A 27 -18.76 14.96 -15.53
N TYR A 28 -17.59 14.52 -15.06
CA TYR A 28 -16.90 15.16 -13.95
C TYR A 28 -16.23 16.49 -14.35
N LYS A 29 -15.77 16.62 -15.60
CA LYS A 29 -15.23 17.89 -16.10
C LYS A 29 -16.30 18.99 -16.11
N ALA A 30 -17.53 18.65 -16.50
CA ALA A 30 -18.64 19.60 -16.53
C ALA A 30 -19.03 20.14 -15.14
N GLN A 31 -18.73 19.40 -14.06
CA GLN A 31 -19.02 19.80 -12.68
C GLN A 31 -18.04 20.83 -12.12
N LYS A 32 -16.90 21.05 -12.79
CA LYS A 32 -15.87 22.03 -12.35
C LYS A 32 -15.38 21.78 -10.92
N ILE A 33 -15.23 20.51 -10.56
CA ILE A 33 -14.74 20.09 -9.22
C ILE A 33 -13.27 20.50 -8.98
N VAL A 34 -12.49 20.66 -10.05
CA VAL A 34 -11.11 21.14 -10.06
C VAL A 34 -10.95 22.15 -11.19
N SER A 35 -9.88 22.95 -11.15
CA SER A 35 -9.57 23.88 -12.23
C SER A 35 -9.19 23.13 -13.53
N GLU A 36 -9.35 23.77 -14.69
CA GLU A 36 -8.95 23.19 -15.98
C GLU A 36 -7.44 22.85 -16.02
N ALA A 37 -6.61 23.64 -15.35
CA ALA A 37 -5.17 23.41 -15.26
C ALA A 37 -4.80 22.16 -14.43
N GLU A 38 -5.66 21.76 -13.49
CA GLU A 38 -5.44 20.59 -12.61
C GLU A 38 -6.14 19.33 -13.12
N TRP A 39 -6.96 19.44 -14.16
CA TRP A 39 -7.80 18.35 -14.65
C TRP A 39 -6.98 17.10 -15.04
N GLU A 40 -5.86 17.30 -15.72
CA GLU A 40 -4.98 16.20 -16.14
C GLU A 40 -4.36 15.49 -14.94
N ASN A 41 -3.84 16.24 -13.96
CA ASN A 41 -3.30 15.68 -12.71
C ASN A 41 -4.38 14.95 -11.88
N PHE A 42 -5.61 15.49 -11.84
CA PHE A 42 -6.73 14.82 -11.21
C PHE A 42 -7.01 13.46 -11.84
N LEU A 43 -7.09 13.38 -13.17
CA LEU A 43 -7.31 12.12 -13.87
C LEU A 43 -6.13 11.16 -13.71
N GLU A 44 -4.90 11.66 -13.73
CA GLU A 44 -3.70 10.86 -13.45
C GLU A 44 -3.83 10.18 -12.07
N LYS A 45 -4.19 10.93 -11.03
CA LYS A 45 -4.39 10.39 -9.68
C LYS A 45 -5.56 9.41 -9.58
N MET A 46 -6.68 9.68 -10.24
CA MET A 46 -7.82 8.76 -10.29
C MET A 46 -7.48 7.43 -10.97
N ARG A 47 -6.48 7.44 -11.87
CA ARG A 47 -5.97 6.24 -12.54
C ARG A 47 -4.93 5.49 -11.72
N GLU A 48 -4.48 5.99 -10.57
CA GLU A 48 -3.58 5.23 -9.69
C GLU A 48 -4.33 4.15 -8.90
N PRO A 49 -3.70 3.02 -8.54
CA PRO A 49 -4.30 2.05 -7.65
C PRO A 49 -4.44 2.64 -6.23
N LEU A 50 -5.62 2.43 -5.64
CA LEU A 50 -5.88 2.87 -4.28
C LEU A 50 -4.90 2.19 -3.29
N PRO A 51 -4.27 2.95 -2.38
CA PRO A 51 -3.37 2.39 -1.38
C PRO A 51 -4.14 1.54 -0.36
N ALA A 52 -3.47 0.55 0.23
CA ALA A 52 -4.06 -0.21 1.33
C ALA A 52 -3.97 0.59 2.62
N ALA A 53 -5.04 0.60 3.42
CA ALA A 53 -5.04 1.25 4.72
C ALA A 53 -5.77 0.41 5.77
N PHE A 54 -5.40 0.62 7.03
CA PHE A 54 -6.02 -0.02 8.17
C PHE A 54 -6.00 0.90 9.40
N ARG A 55 -6.92 0.65 10.32
CA ARG A 55 -6.98 1.26 11.64
C ARG A 55 -7.01 0.19 12.73
N ILE A 56 -6.41 0.48 13.87
CA ILE A 56 -6.40 -0.38 15.05
C ILE A 56 -7.69 -0.12 15.83
N THR A 57 -8.42 -1.19 16.15
CA THR A 57 -9.76 -1.18 16.77
C THR A 57 -9.81 -1.88 18.13
N GLY A 58 -8.65 -2.10 18.78
CA GLY A 58 -8.54 -2.83 20.04
C GLY A 58 -9.56 -2.42 21.11
N SER A 59 -9.96 -3.39 21.95
CA SER A 59 -11.07 -3.26 22.91
C SER A 59 -10.79 -2.26 24.02
N SER A 60 -9.51 -1.96 24.25
CA SER A 60 -9.05 -0.93 25.19
C SER A 60 -7.94 -0.06 24.59
N LYS A 61 -7.79 1.15 25.12
CA LYS A 61 -6.71 2.07 24.70
C LYS A 61 -5.32 1.43 24.86
N THR A 62 -5.09 0.72 25.95
CA THR A 62 -3.81 0.05 26.23
C THR A 62 -3.52 -1.05 25.21
N GLU A 63 -4.50 -1.90 24.90
CA GLU A 63 -4.37 -2.96 23.90
C GLU A 63 -4.06 -2.37 22.52
N ALA A 64 -4.81 -1.36 22.09
CA ALA A 64 -4.59 -0.68 20.81
C ALA A 64 -3.17 -0.08 20.70
N GLN A 65 -2.69 0.53 21.79
CA GLN A 65 -1.33 1.07 21.86
C GLN A 65 -0.25 -0.02 21.83
N MET A 66 -0.46 -1.13 22.52
CA MET A 66 0.48 -2.26 22.48
C MET A 66 0.55 -2.87 21.09
N LEU A 67 -0.59 -3.08 20.43
CA LEU A 67 -0.66 -3.57 19.07
C LEU A 67 0.05 -2.61 18.10
N SER A 68 -0.19 -1.31 18.24
CA SER A 68 0.51 -0.28 17.46
C SER A 68 2.04 -0.36 17.64
N LYS A 69 2.52 -0.52 18.88
CA LYS A 69 3.95 -0.70 19.17
C LYS A 69 4.52 -1.96 18.51
N VAL A 70 3.83 -3.10 18.62
CA VAL A 70 4.26 -4.36 18.00
C VAL A 70 4.39 -4.20 16.48
N ILE A 71 3.39 -3.58 15.83
CA ILE A 71 3.42 -3.33 14.38
C ILE A 71 4.66 -2.50 14.01
N GLN A 72 4.91 -1.41 14.73
CA GLN A 72 6.04 -0.52 14.45
C GLN A 72 7.40 -1.18 14.71
N SER A 73 7.58 -1.85 15.85
CA SER A 73 8.86 -2.42 16.25
C SER A 73 9.19 -3.71 15.50
N ALA A 74 8.22 -4.61 15.33
CA ALA A 74 8.48 -5.93 14.76
C ALA A 74 8.39 -5.96 13.23
N PHE A 75 7.58 -5.09 12.62
CA PHE A 75 7.34 -5.13 11.17
C PHE A 75 7.87 -3.89 10.44
N PHE A 76 7.48 -2.68 10.85
CA PHE A 76 7.88 -1.47 10.12
C PHE A 76 9.38 -1.21 10.20
N THR A 77 9.98 -1.45 11.37
CA THR A 77 11.45 -1.33 11.54
C THR A 77 12.19 -2.27 10.60
N GLU A 78 11.73 -3.52 10.47
CA GLU A 78 12.31 -4.50 9.55
C GLU A 78 12.17 -4.07 8.09
N ILE A 79 10.97 -3.63 7.69
CA ILE A 79 10.68 -3.13 6.34
C ILE A 79 11.60 -1.95 6.00
N ILE A 80 11.76 -1.00 6.93
CA ILE A 80 12.60 0.19 6.73
C ILE A 80 14.08 -0.21 6.63
N ASN A 81 14.55 -1.14 7.46
CA ASN A 81 15.95 -1.58 7.43
C ASN A 81 16.28 -2.32 6.13
N ASN A 82 15.40 -3.21 5.68
CA ASN A 82 15.59 -3.96 4.43
C ASN A 82 15.48 -3.07 3.17
N SER A 83 15.01 -1.84 3.30
CA SER A 83 14.91 -0.86 2.20
C SER A 83 16.15 0.04 2.06
N LYS A 84 17.11 -0.03 3.00
CA LYS A 84 18.38 0.70 2.88
C LYS A 84 19.33 -0.11 1.99
N PRO A 85 19.94 0.48 0.95
CA PRO A 85 20.98 -0.21 0.20
C PRO A 85 22.14 -0.51 1.16
N GLU A 86 22.53 -1.77 1.26
CA GLU A 86 23.69 -2.19 2.02
C GLU A 86 24.94 -1.48 1.46
N ASN A 87 25.81 -1.03 2.38
CA ASN A 87 27.05 -0.33 2.06
C ASN A 87 27.92 -1.13 1.09
N GLY A 88 28.55 -0.42 0.15
CA GLY A 88 29.27 -0.95 -0.99
C GLY A 88 30.31 -2.02 -0.66
N THR A 89 30.21 -3.14 -1.36
CA THR A 89 31.36 -3.95 -1.73
C THR A 89 31.99 -3.35 -2.97
N GLU A 90 33.25 -2.93 -2.83
CA GLU A 90 34.13 -2.53 -3.92
C GLU A 90 34.20 -3.65 -4.97
N GLU A 91 33.47 -3.50 -6.07
CA GLU A 91 33.80 -4.22 -7.30
C GLU A 91 35.04 -3.57 -7.90
N VAL A 92 36.14 -4.31 -7.81
CA VAL A 92 37.39 -4.05 -8.53
C VAL A 92 37.05 -3.96 -10.02
N VAL A 93 37.17 -2.75 -10.57
CA VAL A 93 36.90 -2.45 -11.98
C VAL A 93 37.94 -3.17 -12.83
N SER A 94 37.57 -4.30 -13.43
CA SER A 94 38.29 -4.82 -14.59
C SER A 94 37.73 -4.13 -15.83
N GLU A 95 38.53 -3.25 -16.41
CA GLU A 95 38.29 -2.63 -17.71
C GLU A 95 38.08 -3.72 -18.78
N ASN A 96 37.01 -3.58 -19.56
CA ASN A 96 36.95 -3.68 -21.03
C ASN A 96 35.55 -4.13 -21.50
N ASP A 97 34.72 -3.18 -21.94
CA ASP A 97 34.09 -3.19 -23.28
C ASP A 97 32.99 -2.11 -23.38
N PRO A 98 33.10 -1.12 -24.29
CA PRO A 98 32.12 -0.06 -24.45
C PRO A 98 31.12 -0.43 -25.56
N LYS A 99 29.87 -0.75 -25.19
CA LYS A 99 28.65 -0.56 -26.02
C LYS A 99 27.40 -1.08 -25.31
N THR A 100 26.78 -0.24 -24.49
CA THR A 100 25.32 0.02 -24.51
C THR A 100 24.99 1.13 -23.50
N GLU A 101 24.96 2.36 -23.97
CA GLU A 101 24.16 3.43 -23.36
C GLU A 101 22.76 3.33 -23.96
N VAL A 102 21.72 3.08 -23.16
CA VAL A 102 20.56 4.00 -22.99
C VAL A 102 19.80 3.62 -21.70
N ASP A 103 19.69 4.60 -20.81
CA ASP A 103 18.63 4.85 -19.82
C ASP A 103 18.12 3.72 -18.92
N ASN A 104 18.67 3.63 -17.70
CA ASN A 104 17.99 3.04 -16.54
C ASN A 104 18.57 3.54 -15.20
N LYS A 105 18.78 4.86 -15.03
CA LYS A 105 19.28 5.42 -13.75
C LYS A 105 18.27 6.23 -12.93
N GLU A 106 17.08 6.52 -13.46
CA GLU A 106 16.09 7.32 -12.72
C GLU A 106 15.04 6.52 -11.91
N ASN A 107 14.99 5.19 -12.05
CA ASN A 107 13.85 4.40 -11.53
C ASN A 107 14.05 3.73 -10.15
N VAL A 108 15.20 3.89 -9.50
CA VAL A 108 15.50 3.17 -8.24
C VAL A 108 15.12 3.98 -6.99
N GLN A 109 15.23 5.31 -7.05
CA GLN A 109 15.01 6.19 -5.89
C GLN A 109 13.53 6.34 -5.50
N SER A 110 12.61 6.36 -6.48
CA SER A 110 11.17 6.61 -6.24
C SER A 110 10.39 5.39 -5.69
N SER A 111 10.94 4.19 -5.86
CA SER A 111 10.32 2.94 -5.43
C SER A 111 10.39 2.76 -3.90
N ALA A 112 11.51 3.14 -3.28
CA ALA A 112 11.76 2.89 -1.86
C ALA A 112 10.95 3.81 -0.93
N GLU A 113 10.68 5.06 -1.34
CA GLU A 113 9.80 5.96 -0.57
C GLU A 113 8.34 5.56 -0.65
N LYS A 114 7.88 5.07 -1.81
CA LYS A 114 6.49 4.59 -1.97
C LYS A 114 6.15 3.47 -1.00
N MET A 115 7.08 2.56 -0.71
CA MET A 115 6.77 1.35 0.07
C MET A 115 6.79 1.54 1.60
N LYS A 116 7.08 2.75 2.10
CA LYS A 116 7.12 3.01 3.54
C LYS A 116 5.70 3.13 4.12
N PRO A 117 5.44 2.55 5.30
CA PRO A 117 4.19 2.78 6.02
C PRO A 117 4.03 4.25 6.41
N ILE A 118 2.86 4.82 6.15
CA ILE A 118 2.51 6.21 6.47
C ILE A 118 1.49 6.21 7.60
N CYS A 119 1.82 6.87 8.71
CA CYS A 119 0.84 7.12 9.78
C CYS A 119 -0.11 8.24 9.33
N LEU A 120 -1.42 8.04 9.49
CA LEU A 120 -2.42 9.03 9.09
C LEU A 120 -2.51 10.14 10.16
N PRO A 121 -2.06 11.38 9.88
CA PRO A 121 -1.92 12.42 10.90
C PRO A 121 -3.26 12.92 11.44
N PHE A 122 -4.33 12.81 10.67
CA PHE A 122 -5.67 13.20 11.10
C PHE A 122 -6.34 12.15 12.00
N TYR A 123 -5.80 10.92 12.06
CA TYR A 123 -6.39 9.85 12.85
C TYR A 123 -5.83 9.88 14.28
N PRO A 124 -6.68 9.85 15.32
CA PRO A 124 -6.23 9.98 16.71
C PRO A 124 -5.24 8.90 17.17
N ASP A 125 -4.40 9.26 18.14
CA ASP A 125 -3.47 8.37 18.84
C ASP A 125 -2.47 7.58 17.95
N GLY A 126 -2.32 7.95 16.66
CA GLY A 126 -1.42 7.26 15.73
C GLY A 126 -1.83 5.80 15.43
N LEU A 127 -3.13 5.54 15.43
CA LEU A 127 -3.69 4.19 15.32
C LEU A 127 -4.13 3.80 13.90
N ALA A 128 -3.88 4.63 12.89
CA ALA A 128 -4.21 4.31 11.51
C ALA A 128 -3.03 4.53 10.56
N TRP A 129 -2.88 3.61 9.61
CA TRP A 129 -1.71 3.49 8.76
C TRP A 129 -2.11 3.16 7.33
N GLN A 130 -1.32 3.66 6.39
CA GLN A 130 -1.47 3.46 4.96
C GLN A 130 -0.18 2.86 4.38
N LEU A 131 -0.32 1.94 3.43
CA LEU A 131 0.77 1.25 2.75
C LEU A 131 0.51 1.20 1.25
N GLN A 132 1.50 1.65 0.46
CA GLN A 132 1.47 1.52 -0.99
C GLN A 132 2.11 0.19 -1.41
N LEU A 133 1.37 -0.92 -1.25
CA LEU A 133 1.87 -2.25 -1.57
C LEU A 133 1.02 -2.92 -2.64
N THR A 134 1.68 -3.45 -3.67
CA THR A 134 1.04 -4.34 -4.65
C THR A 134 1.09 -5.78 -4.19
N ARG A 135 0.26 -6.65 -4.79
CA ARG A 135 0.35 -8.10 -4.58
C ARG A 135 1.70 -8.69 -4.99
N LYS A 136 2.44 -8.02 -5.88
CA LYS A 136 3.77 -8.45 -6.32
C LYS A 136 4.80 -8.15 -5.23
N ASP A 137 4.69 -7.00 -4.57
CA ASP A 137 5.58 -6.59 -3.48
C ASP A 137 5.42 -7.52 -2.27
N ILE A 138 4.17 -7.85 -1.91
CA ILE A 138 3.85 -8.80 -0.83
C ILE A 138 4.46 -10.19 -1.08
N ARG A 139 4.54 -10.65 -2.33
CA ARG A 139 5.08 -11.97 -2.67
C ARG A 139 6.60 -12.01 -2.77
N ARG A 140 7.23 -10.87 -3.06
CA ARG A 140 8.67 -10.77 -3.30
C ARG A 140 9.48 -10.55 -2.02
N SER A 141 8.85 -10.02 -0.97
CA SER A 141 9.51 -9.75 0.30
C SER A 141 8.88 -10.56 1.42
N GLU A 142 9.71 -11.31 2.12
CA GLU A 142 9.30 -12.05 3.32
C GLU A 142 8.76 -11.10 4.40
N ALA A 143 9.38 -9.92 4.56
CA ALA A 143 8.94 -8.92 5.54
C ALA A 143 7.50 -8.43 5.25
N TYR A 144 7.18 -8.12 3.99
CA TYR A 144 5.82 -7.72 3.60
C TYR A 144 4.83 -8.89 3.70
N PHE A 145 5.26 -10.12 3.38
CA PHE A 145 4.40 -11.30 3.53
C PHE A 145 4.04 -11.57 5.00
N ARG A 146 5.02 -11.47 5.92
CA ARG A 146 4.78 -11.62 7.36
C ARG A 146 3.84 -10.53 7.89
N LEU A 147 4.06 -9.27 7.53
CA LEU A 147 3.15 -8.19 7.89
C LEU A 147 1.74 -8.45 7.34
N HIS A 148 1.62 -8.88 6.08
CA HIS A 148 0.32 -9.17 5.47
C HIS A 148 -0.46 -10.24 6.23
N ASN A 149 0.20 -11.36 6.58
CA ASN A 149 -0.44 -12.43 7.34
C ASN A 149 -0.83 -11.99 8.75
N PHE A 150 0.03 -11.20 9.40
CA PHE A 150 -0.28 -10.60 10.70
C PHE A 150 -1.54 -9.72 10.62
N LEU A 151 -1.62 -8.81 9.64
CA LEU A 151 -2.79 -7.95 9.45
C LEU A 151 -4.07 -8.76 9.17
N ILE A 152 -3.99 -9.88 8.45
CA ILE A 152 -5.13 -10.79 8.24
C ILE A 152 -5.60 -11.41 9.55
N ALA A 153 -4.66 -11.91 10.36
CA ALA A 153 -4.97 -12.51 11.65
C ALA A 153 -5.63 -11.50 12.59
N GLU A 154 -5.03 -10.31 12.74
CA GLU A 154 -5.58 -9.23 13.57
C GLU A 154 -6.94 -8.73 13.09
N THR A 155 -7.18 -8.72 11.77
CA THR A 155 -8.51 -8.42 11.22
C THR A 155 -9.54 -9.46 11.65
N SER A 156 -9.14 -10.74 11.65
CA SER A 156 -10.02 -11.85 12.04
C SER A 156 -10.34 -11.84 13.53
N CYS A 157 -9.42 -11.36 14.36
CA CYS A 157 -9.60 -11.18 15.81
C CYS A 157 -10.29 -9.86 16.18
N GLY A 158 -10.52 -8.95 15.23
CA GLY A 158 -11.14 -7.64 15.49
C GLY A 158 -10.20 -6.58 16.07
N GLY A 159 -8.89 -6.87 16.18
CA GLY A 159 -7.87 -5.90 16.61
C GLY A 159 -7.57 -4.84 15.54
N ILE A 160 -7.86 -5.15 14.27
CA ILE A 160 -7.66 -4.25 13.13
C ILE A 160 -8.89 -4.24 12.23
N SER A 161 -9.18 -3.07 11.65
CA SER A 161 -10.14 -2.91 10.56
C SER A 161 -9.40 -2.40 9.31
N ARG A 162 -9.52 -3.14 8.20
CA ARG A 162 -9.05 -2.69 6.88
C ARG A 162 -10.13 -1.82 6.25
N GLN A 163 -9.81 -0.56 5.99
CA GLN A 163 -10.78 0.43 5.51
C GLN A 163 -10.07 1.45 4.62
N GLU A 164 -10.80 1.98 3.65
CA GLU A 164 -10.34 3.08 2.82
C GLU A 164 -10.16 4.36 3.67
N VAL A 165 -9.14 5.16 3.34
CA VAL A 165 -8.65 6.27 4.20
C VAL A 165 -9.74 7.32 4.39
N VAL A 166 -10.41 7.77 3.32
CA VAL A 166 -11.42 8.82 3.45
C VAL A 166 -12.66 8.34 4.19
N SER A 167 -12.95 7.03 4.12
CA SER A 167 -14.02 6.40 4.89
C SER A 167 -13.78 6.41 6.42
N MET A 168 -12.58 6.74 6.89
CA MET A 168 -12.29 6.92 8.33
C MET A 168 -12.69 8.30 8.85
N ILE A 169 -12.90 9.30 7.97
CA ILE A 169 -13.18 10.68 8.36
C ILE A 169 -14.61 10.87 8.90
N PRO A 170 -15.68 10.36 8.26
CA PRO A 170 -17.05 10.65 8.71
C PRO A 170 -17.31 10.28 10.17
N PRO A 171 -16.90 9.10 10.69
CA PRO A 171 -17.10 8.76 12.10
C PRO A 171 -16.39 9.70 13.07
N LEU A 172 -15.22 10.24 12.69
CA LEU A 172 -14.46 11.17 13.53
C LEU A 172 -15.14 12.55 13.57
N VAL A 173 -15.66 13.01 12.43
CA VAL A 173 -16.35 14.31 12.32
C VAL A 173 -17.73 14.27 12.98
N LEU A 174 -18.44 13.15 12.89
CA LEU A 174 -19.74 12.98 13.53
C LEU A 174 -19.65 12.93 15.06
N ASP A 175 -18.47 12.56 15.61
CA ASP A 175 -18.18 12.48 17.04
C ASP A 175 -19.30 11.81 17.86
N VAL A 176 -19.76 10.65 17.37
CA VAL A 176 -20.90 9.93 17.95
C VAL A 176 -20.58 9.49 19.37
N LYS A 177 -21.44 9.88 20.32
CA LYS A 177 -21.35 9.51 21.74
C LYS A 177 -22.30 8.35 22.06
N PRO A 178 -22.04 7.56 23.13
CA PRO A 178 -22.88 6.43 23.51
C PRO A 178 -24.38 6.75 23.67
N GLU A 179 -24.71 7.98 24.03
CA GLU A 179 -26.08 8.48 24.24
C GLU A 179 -26.79 8.97 22.97
N HIS A 180 -26.08 9.11 21.84
CA HIS A 180 -26.68 9.53 20.57
C HIS A 180 -27.56 8.41 19.98
N LYS A 181 -28.66 8.80 19.31
CA LYS A 181 -29.66 7.88 18.72
C LYS A 181 -29.85 8.17 17.24
#